data_AF-A0ABC8VME2-F1
#
_entry.id   AF-A0ABC8VME2-F1
#
_cell.length_a   1.000
_cell.length_b   1.000
_cell.length_c   1.000
_cell.angle_alpha   90.00
_cell.angle_beta   90.00
_cell.angle_gamma   90.00
#
_symmetry.space_group_name_H-M   'P 1'
#
loop_
_entity.id
_entity.type
_entity.pdbx_description
1 polymer ?
#
loop_
_entity_poly.entity_id
_entity_poly.type
_entity_poly.pdbx_seq_one_letter_code
_entity_poly.pdbx_strand_id
1 'polypeptide(L)'
;MDPIQGVDQPQTTFWARIHDYFHSNKSFRSERTQSSLMSRWSGIQHDVNTFCSCLTRIQDRNQSGNSVDDKIAAACALFKSEDKKHRNFALMHCWRILKDKPKWMERRTQIGGTTTASNKKQKTKANSSPSSLIPVASPATGGVVAATSAPAEDASRRPDGKKTEKKKLRQRSTIEALDYLVAKMKEADAQKDLKKDERCNKAFALQEEKIKLEIEKFDFQREQEEERILTLDLSNMTYRLQQYYEKRQDEIFARRCGC
;
A
#
# COMPACT_ATOMS: atom_id res chain seq x y z
N MET A 1 -15.54 21.84 -20.90
CA MET A 1 -16.07 20.65 -20.20
C MET A 1 -16.21 19.57 -21.25
N ASP A 2 -15.28 18.62 -21.29
CA ASP A 2 -15.32 17.58 -22.31
C ASP A 2 -16.50 16.62 -22.09
N PRO A 3 -17.08 16.05 -23.17
CA PRO A 3 -18.14 15.07 -23.05
C PRO A 3 -17.72 13.89 -22.17
N ILE A 4 -18.66 13.35 -21.38
CA ILE A 4 -18.43 12.16 -20.56
C ILE A 4 -18.24 10.95 -21.50
N GLN A 5 -17.00 10.73 -21.94
CA GLN A 5 -16.66 9.58 -22.77
C GLN A 5 -16.78 8.28 -21.98
N GLY A 6 -17.12 7.21 -22.70
CA GLY A 6 -17.59 5.94 -22.15
C GLY A 6 -16.63 5.28 -21.14
N VAL A 7 -17.22 4.41 -20.31
CA VAL A 7 -16.57 3.77 -19.16
C VAL A 7 -15.36 2.90 -19.56
N ASP A 8 -15.39 2.30 -20.75
CA ASP A 8 -14.34 1.42 -21.29
C ASP A 8 -13.31 2.16 -22.16
N GLN A 9 -12.63 3.16 -21.58
CA GLN A 9 -11.45 3.76 -22.23
C GLN A 9 -10.18 2.97 -21.88
N PRO A 10 -9.33 2.57 -22.86
CA PRO A 10 -8.04 1.96 -22.55
C PRO A 10 -7.17 2.89 -21.69
N GLN A 11 -6.52 2.30 -20.68
CA GLN A 11 -5.74 3.00 -19.66
C GLN A 11 -4.69 3.96 -20.26
N THR A 12 -4.06 3.57 -21.36
CA THR A 12 -3.10 4.40 -22.11
C THR A 12 -3.75 5.69 -22.62
N THR A 13 -4.88 5.62 -23.30
CA THR A 13 -5.55 6.82 -23.84
C THR A 13 -6.16 7.69 -22.73
N PHE A 14 -6.60 7.11 -21.61
CA PHE A 14 -7.04 7.88 -20.43
C PHE A 14 -5.89 8.70 -19.84
N TRP A 15 -4.74 8.05 -19.61
CA TRP A 15 -3.57 8.73 -19.05
C TRP A 15 -2.90 9.70 -20.03
N ALA A 16 -3.03 9.51 -21.35
CA ALA A 16 -2.62 10.50 -22.35
C ALA A 16 -3.41 11.81 -22.18
N ARG A 17 -4.74 11.74 -22.07
CA ARG A 17 -5.57 12.94 -21.82
C ARG A 17 -5.22 13.66 -20.52
N ILE A 18 -4.94 12.91 -19.44
CA ILE A 18 -4.47 13.50 -18.18
C ILE A 18 -3.11 14.18 -18.37
N HIS A 19 -2.21 13.56 -19.13
CA HIS A 19 -0.90 14.13 -19.44
C HIS A 19 -1.02 15.44 -20.22
N ASP A 20 -1.86 15.47 -21.25
CA ASP A 20 -2.05 16.65 -22.08
C ASP A 20 -2.72 17.77 -21.29
N TYR A 21 -3.78 17.45 -20.53
CA TYR A 21 -4.43 18.38 -19.60
C TYR A 21 -3.43 18.93 -18.56
N PHE A 22 -2.56 18.09 -17.99
CA PHE A 22 -1.52 18.51 -17.04
C PHE A 22 -0.53 19.50 -17.68
N HIS A 23 -0.09 19.25 -18.91
CA HIS A 23 0.84 20.15 -19.60
C HIS A 23 0.19 21.45 -20.06
N SER A 24 -1.10 21.44 -20.43
CA SER A 24 -1.86 22.65 -20.77
C SER A 24 -2.22 23.53 -19.56
N ASN A 25 -2.31 22.96 -18.35
CA ASN A 25 -2.78 23.67 -17.15
C ASN A 25 -1.69 23.92 -16.08
N LYS A 26 -0.43 23.51 -16.31
CA LYS A 26 0.66 23.75 -15.36
C LYS A 26 1.21 25.18 -15.46
N SER A 27 1.29 25.86 -14.32
CA SER A 27 1.97 27.16 -14.18
C SER A 27 3.49 27.05 -14.03
N PHE A 28 4.07 25.86 -14.14
CA PHE A 28 5.48 25.58 -13.86
C PHE A 28 6.14 24.66 -14.92
N ARG A 29 7.48 24.71 -15.00
CA ARG A 29 8.27 23.83 -15.87
C ARG A 29 8.23 22.39 -15.34
N SER A 30 7.90 21.43 -16.20
CA SER A 30 7.74 20.03 -15.81
C SER A 30 7.70 19.15 -17.04
N GLU A 31 8.60 18.16 -17.08
CA GLU A 31 8.74 17.17 -18.16
C GLU A 31 8.22 15.80 -17.71
N ARG A 32 7.09 15.79 -16.98
CA ARG A 32 6.56 14.56 -16.35
C ARG A 32 5.82 13.70 -17.38
N THR A 33 6.46 12.60 -17.76
CA THR A 33 5.84 11.59 -18.63
C THR A 33 4.53 11.04 -18.05
N GLN A 34 3.67 10.55 -18.94
CA GLN A 34 2.44 9.84 -18.63
C GLN A 34 2.60 8.80 -17.49
N SER A 35 3.63 7.94 -17.59
CA SER A 35 3.94 6.92 -16.59
C SER A 35 4.33 7.50 -15.22
N SER A 36 4.98 8.67 -15.20
CA SER A 36 5.32 9.39 -13.97
C SER A 36 4.07 9.94 -13.28
N LEU A 37 3.15 10.55 -14.05
CA LEU A 37 1.86 11.03 -13.53
C LEU A 37 1.00 9.88 -12.99
N MET A 38 0.91 8.76 -13.72
CA MET A 38 0.20 7.56 -13.29
C MET A 38 0.79 6.98 -12.00
N SER A 39 2.11 6.81 -11.93
CA SER A 39 2.80 6.31 -10.73
C SER A 39 2.56 7.22 -9.52
N ARG A 40 2.66 8.55 -9.71
CA ARG A 40 2.41 9.53 -8.65
C ARG A 40 0.96 9.48 -8.16
N TRP A 41 0.00 9.36 -9.07
CA TRP A 41 -1.41 9.21 -8.72
C TRP A 41 -1.68 7.93 -7.93
N SER A 42 -1.13 6.79 -8.35
CA SER A 42 -1.28 5.52 -7.61
C SER A 42 -0.79 5.62 -6.17
N GLY A 43 0.33 6.33 -5.94
CA GLY A 43 0.82 6.63 -4.58
C GLY A 43 -0.13 7.51 -3.78
N ILE A 44 -0.64 8.60 -4.38
CA ILE A 44 -1.63 9.48 -3.72
C ILE A 44 -2.91 8.70 -3.39
N GLN A 45 -3.41 7.90 -4.33
CA GLN A 45 -4.61 7.09 -4.13
C GLN A 45 -4.42 6.07 -3.00
N HIS A 46 -3.25 5.42 -2.93
CA HIS A 46 -2.93 4.49 -1.85
C HIS A 46 -2.92 5.19 -0.48
N ASP A 47 -2.11 6.24 -0.32
CA ASP A 47 -1.96 6.95 0.96
C ASP A 47 -3.32 7.54 1.43
N VAL A 48 -4.10 8.16 0.52
CA VAL A 48 -5.42 8.73 0.86
C VAL A 48 -6.44 7.64 1.19
N ASN A 49 -6.42 6.49 0.50
CA ASN A 49 -7.30 5.36 0.83
C ASN A 49 -7.00 4.80 2.23
N THR A 50 -5.72 4.56 2.54
CA THR A 50 -5.28 4.10 3.86
C THR A 50 -5.71 5.08 4.95
N PHE A 51 -5.49 6.39 4.75
CA PHE A 51 -5.98 7.41 5.67
C PHE A 51 -7.51 7.39 5.83
N CYS A 52 -8.28 7.19 4.76
CA CYS A 52 -9.74 7.05 4.84
C CYS A 52 -10.17 5.82 5.65
N SER A 53 -9.44 4.70 5.55
CA SER A 53 -9.68 3.51 6.38
C SER A 53 -9.38 3.77 7.85
N CYS A 54 -8.30 4.50 8.18
CA CYS A 54 -8.01 4.95 9.53
C CYS A 54 -9.14 5.87 10.06
N LEU A 55 -9.58 6.86 9.28
CA LEU A 55 -10.64 7.80 9.66
C LEU A 55 -11.98 7.10 9.89
N THR A 56 -12.35 6.15 9.04
CA THR A 56 -13.57 5.34 9.20
C THR A 56 -13.51 4.58 10.54
N ARG A 57 -12.39 3.89 10.83
CA ARG A 57 -12.17 3.19 12.11
C ARG A 57 -12.14 4.10 13.35
N ILE A 58 -11.89 5.40 13.20
CA ILE A 58 -12.00 6.38 14.29
C ILE A 58 -13.45 6.87 14.43
N GLN A 59 -14.18 7.04 13.33
CA GLN A 59 -15.61 7.38 13.34
C GLN A 59 -16.45 6.26 13.96
N ASP A 60 -16.21 5.00 13.57
CA ASP A 60 -16.93 3.81 14.04
C ASP A 60 -16.79 3.55 15.56
N ARG A 61 -15.75 4.11 16.20
CA ARG A 61 -15.55 4.03 17.67
C ARG A 61 -16.60 4.82 18.46
N ASN A 62 -17.40 5.67 17.80
CA ASN A 62 -18.54 6.39 18.38
C ASN A 62 -18.24 7.10 19.72
N GLN A 63 -17.02 7.63 19.87
CA GLN A 63 -16.62 8.40 21.05
C GLN A 63 -17.38 9.73 21.08
N SER A 64 -18.31 9.84 22.02
CA SER A 64 -19.04 11.07 22.33
C SER A 64 -18.09 12.15 22.83
N GLY A 65 -18.18 13.36 22.27
CA GLY A 65 -17.37 14.52 22.66
C GLY A 65 -16.24 14.91 21.70
N ASN A 66 -15.77 13.99 20.85
CA ASN A 66 -14.69 14.32 19.90
C ASN A 66 -15.19 15.17 18.73
N SER A 67 -14.53 16.30 18.46
CA SER A 67 -14.79 17.15 17.30
C SER A 67 -14.39 16.45 15.98
N VAL A 68 -14.69 17.10 14.86
CA VAL A 68 -14.25 16.61 13.53
C VAL A 68 -12.73 16.65 13.42
N ASP A 69 -12.09 17.69 13.94
CA ASP A 69 -10.63 17.85 13.88
C ASP A 69 -9.92 16.86 14.82
N ASP A 70 -10.48 16.55 15.99
CA ASP A 70 -9.96 15.48 16.87
C ASP A 70 -9.99 14.12 16.17
N LYS A 71 -11.06 13.82 15.44
CA LYS A 71 -11.19 12.58 14.66
C LYS A 71 -10.18 12.53 13.52
N ILE A 72 -9.88 13.66 12.88
CA ILE A 72 -8.83 13.77 11.85
C ILE A 72 -7.43 13.59 12.48
N ALA A 73 -7.15 14.23 13.61
CA ALA A 73 -5.88 14.10 14.32
C ALA A 73 -5.62 12.66 14.79
N ALA A 74 -6.64 12.00 15.36
CA ALA A 74 -6.58 10.60 15.74
C ALA A 74 -6.39 9.67 14.52
N ALA A 75 -7.00 9.98 13.37
CA ALA A 75 -6.79 9.23 12.13
C ALA A 75 -5.36 9.39 11.58
N CYS A 76 -4.77 10.59 11.67
CA CYS A 76 -3.37 10.84 11.33
C CYS A 76 -2.41 10.07 12.26
N ALA A 77 -2.69 10.02 13.55
CA ALA A 77 -1.90 9.24 14.52
C ALA A 77 -2.00 7.73 14.22
N LEU A 78 -3.20 7.22 13.93
CA LEU A 78 -3.42 5.83 13.56
C LEU A 78 -2.69 5.47 12.25
N PHE A 79 -2.78 6.30 11.21
CA PHE A 79 -2.01 6.13 9.96
C PHE A 79 -0.50 6.01 10.23
N LYS A 80 0.05 6.89 11.08
CA LYS A 80 1.47 6.86 11.45
C LYS A 80 1.87 5.58 12.19
N SER A 81 0.98 5.04 13.04
CA SER A 81 1.23 3.79 13.75
C SER A 81 1.20 2.56 12.83
N GLU A 82 0.44 2.61 11.74
CA GLU A 82 0.24 1.49 10.80
C GLU A 82 1.19 1.55 9.59
N ASP A 83 1.73 2.72 9.24
CA ASP A 83 2.80 2.85 8.24
C ASP A 83 4.12 2.26 8.75
N LYS A 84 4.68 1.30 8.00
CA LYS A 84 5.95 0.61 8.34
C LYS A 84 7.16 1.53 8.52
N LYS A 85 7.09 2.78 8.03
CA LYS A 85 8.15 3.80 8.13
C LYS A 85 7.76 4.93 9.08
N HIS A 86 6.66 4.78 9.83
CA HIS A 86 6.08 5.76 10.75
C HIS A 86 5.96 7.17 10.15
N ARG A 87 5.61 7.26 8.87
CA ARG A 87 5.47 8.53 8.16
C ARG A 87 4.17 9.23 8.57
N ASN A 88 4.26 10.54 8.79
CA ASN A 88 3.07 11.38 8.94
C ASN A 88 2.30 11.43 7.60
N PHE A 89 0.97 11.47 7.65
CA PHE A 89 0.15 11.63 6.44
C PHE A 89 0.25 13.05 5.86
N ALA A 90 1.10 13.24 4.85
CA ALA A 90 1.38 14.55 4.27
C ALA A 90 0.35 15.02 3.19
N LEU A 91 -0.63 14.19 2.84
CA LEU A 91 -1.54 14.42 1.70
C LEU A 91 -2.95 14.90 2.11
N MET A 92 -3.05 15.62 3.24
CA MET A 92 -4.31 16.21 3.72
C MET A 92 -5.01 17.10 2.69
N HIS A 93 -4.25 17.81 1.86
CA HIS A 93 -4.80 18.63 0.77
C HIS A 93 -5.45 17.75 -0.33
N CYS A 94 -4.82 16.64 -0.73
CA CYS A 94 -5.42 15.68 -1.67
C CYS A 94 -6.70 15.07 -1.11
N TRP A 95 -6.68 14.63 0.16
CA TRP A 95 -7.87 14.10 0.82
C TRP A 95 -9.02 15.10 0.83
N ARG A 96 -8.75 16.36 1.19
CA ARG A 96 -9.77 17.44 1.24
C ARG A 96 -10.40 17.72 -0.12
N ILE A 97 -9.66 17.58 -1.23
CA ILE A 97 -10.18 17.73 -2.60
C ILE A 97 -11.00 16.51 -3.03
N LEU A 98 -10.60 15.31 -2.61
CA LEU A 98 -11.19 14.04 -3.06
C LEU A 98 -12.43 13.63 -2.26
N LYS A 99 -12.50 13.94 -0.95
CA LYS A 99 -13.52 13.42 -0.03
C LYS A 99 -14.97 13.67 -0.47
N ASP A 100 -15.23 14.77 -1.17
CA ASP A 100 -16.57 15.18 -1.60
C ASP A 100 -16.88 14.85 -3.08
N LYS A 101 -15.98 14.14 -3.79
CA LYS A 101 -16.21 13.79 -5.21
C LYS A 101 -17.06 12.53 -5.32
N PRO A 102 -18.12 12.50 -6.16
CA PRO A 102 -19.05 11.36 -6.22
C PRO A 102 -18.37 10.05 -6.61
N LYS A 103 -17.52 10.07 -7.66
CA LYS A 103 -16.69 8.90 -8.05
C LYS A 103 -15.74 8.40 -6.95
N TRP A 104 -15.33 9.26 -6.03
CA TRP A 104 -14.49 8.88 -4.89
C TRP A 104 -15.32 8.22 -3.78
N MET A 105 -16.49 8.77 -3.48
CA MET A 105 -17.44 8.22 -2.51
C MET A 105 -17.98 6.85 -2.95
N GLU A 106 -18.35 6.71 -4.21
CA GLU A 106 -18.80 5.43 -4.79
C GLU A 106 -17.72 4.33 -4.65
N ARG A 107 -16.47 4.65 -5.03
CA ARG A 107 -15.31 3.75 -4.86
C ARG A 107 -15.09 3.37 -3.39
N ARG A 108 -15.28 4.30 -2.44
CA ARG A 108 -15.19 3.99 -1.00
C ARG A 108 -16.29 3.01 -0.57
N THR A 109 -17.53 3.20 -1.02
CA THR A 109 -18.63 2.27 -0.69
C THR A 109 -18.41 0.86 -1.26
N GLN A 110 -17.87 0.75 -2.47
CA GLN A 110 -17.51 -0.55 -3.07
C GLN A 110 -16.41 -1.26 -2.27
N ILE A 111 -15.34 -0.55 -1.88
CA ILE A 111 -14.24 -1.14 -1.10
C ILE A 111 -14.74 -1.56 0.30
N GLY A 112 -15.52 -0.72 0.98
CA GLY A 112 -16.06 -1.03 2.31
C GLY A 112 -17.07 -2.18 2.34
N GLY A 113 -17.79 -2.44 1.24
CA GLY A 113 -18.77 -3.54 1.17
C GLY A 113 -18.16 -4.94 1.03
N THR A 114 -16.91 -5.06 0.61
CA THR A 114 -16.32 -6.37 0.24
C THR A 114 -15.77 -7.21 1.39
N THR A 115 -15.64 -6.67 2.59
CA THR A 115 -14.93 -7.32 3.72
C THR A 115 -15.81 -7.69 4.93
N THR A 116 -17.15 -7.60 4.86
CA THR A 116 -18.01 -7.92 6.02
C THR A 116 -19.38 -8.53 5.67
N ALA A 117 -19.45 -9.40 4.64
CA ALA A 117 -20.70 -10.04 4.20
C ALA A 117 -20.68 -11.59 4.26
N SER A 118 -19.88 -12.19 5.13
CA SER A 118 -19.87 -13.64 5.39
C SER A 118 -19.96 -13.94 6.89
N ASN A 119 -21.18 -13.93 7.44
CA ASN A 119 -21.67 -14.81 8.55
C ASN A 119 -22.90 -14.23 9.27
N LYS A 120 -24.11 -14.33 8.67
CA LYS A 120 -25.35 -14.59 9.45
C LYS A 120 -26.53 -15.10 8.61
N LYS A 121 -26.40 -16.26 7.96
CA LYS A 121 -27.60 -17.05 7.57
C LYS A 121 -27.93 -18.05 8.67
N GLN A 122 -28.45 -17.51 9.77
CA GLN A 122 -28.91 -18.27 10.93
C GLN A 122 -30.09 -19.16 10.49
N LYS A 123 -29.83 -20.46 10.31
CA LYS A 123 -30.81 -21.43 9.82
C LYS A 123 -31.81 -21.75 10.94
N THR A 124 -32.87 -20.97 11.03
CA THR A 124 -34.04 -21.31 11.87
C THR A 124 -34.75 -22.53 11.27
N LYS A 125 -34.57 -23.69 11.90
CA LYS A 125 -35.57 -24.78 11.88
C LYS A 125 -35.74 -25.27 13.30
N ALA A 126 -36.87 -24.90 13.90
CA ALA A 126 -37.32 -25.45 15.17
C ALA A 126 -38.29 -26.62 14.92
N ASN A 127 -38.34 -27.52 15.90
CA ASN A 127 -39.39 -28.48 16.21
C ASN A 127 -39.69 -29.69 15.29
N SER A 128 -39.33 -30.85 15.87
CA SER A 128 -40.25 -31.95 16.20
C SER A 128 -40.39 -33.17 15.27
N SER A 129 -39.92 -34.30 15.82
CA SER A 129 -40.44 -35.66 15.64
C SER A 129 -40.89 -36.17 17.04
N PRO A 130 -41.43 -37.40 17.25
CA PRO A 130 -41.88 -38.45 16.33
C PRO A 130 -43.32 -38.97 16.66
N SER A 131 -43.62 -40.24 16.33
CA SER A 131 -44.81 -41.07 16.67
C SER A 131 -46.05 -40.96 15.74
N SER A 132 -46.78 -42.04 15.41
CA SER A 132 -46.58 -43.50 15.64
C SER A 132 -47.60 -44.36 14.83
N LEU A 133 -47.49 -45.70 14.93
CA LEU A 133 -48.50 -46.77 14.69
C LEU A 133 -48.51 -47.55 13.35
N ILE A 134 -48.64 -48.88 13.50
CA ILE A 134 -48.48 -50.02 12.58
C ILE A 134 -49.42 -51.14 13.10
N PRO A 135 -50.26 -51.81 12.29
CA PRO A 135 -49.93 -53.20 11.87
C PRO A 135 -50.62 -53.78 10.59
N VAL A 136 -50.06 -54.90 10.07
CA VAL A 136 -50.77 -56.09 9.50
C VAL A 136 -51.46 -55.96 8.10
N ALA A 137 -51.43 -56.93 7.17
CA ALA A 137 -51.17 -58.39 7.24
C ALA A 137 -50.34 -58.97 6.05
N SER A 138 -49.82 -60.19 6.21
CA SER A 138 -49.27 -61.09 5.15
C SER A 138 -50.30 -62.19 4.76
N PRO A 139 -50.01 -63.14 3.83
CA PRO A 139 -49.36 -64.41 4.26
C PRO A 139 -48.51 -65.20 3.23
N ALA A 140 -47.71 -66.16 3.76
CA ALA A 140 -47.16 -67.40 3.16
C ALA A 140 -46.21 -67.32 1.93
N THR A 141 -45.18 -68.16 1.73
CA THR A 141 -44.88 -69.55 2.16
C THR A 141 -43.33 -69.70 2.26
N GLY A 142 -42.68 -70.13 3.37
CA GLY A 142 -42.42 -71.53 3.82
C GLY A 142 -41.11 -72.12 3.24
N GLY A 143 -40.15 -72.74 3.98
CA GLY A 143 -39.93 -72.90 5.43
C GLY A 143 -38.74 -73.84 5.78
N VAL A 144 -38.24 -73.78 7.04
CA VAL A 144 -37.40 -74.76 7.83
C VAL A 144 -36.02 -75.23 7.29
N VAL A 145 -34.93 -75.52 8.05
CA VAL A 145 -34.61 -75.87 9.48
C VAL A 145 -33.27 -75.19 9.93
N ALA A 146 -33.07 -74.66 11.16
CA ALA A 146 -32.53 -75.25 12.42
C ALA A 146 -31.18 -76.01 12.33
N ALA A 147 -30.17 -75.91 13.23
CA ALA A 147 -29.86 -75.04 14.40
C ALA A 147 -28.40 -75.25 14.93
N THR A 148 -27.95 -74.42 15.91
CA THR A 148 -26.96 -74.70 17.01
C THR A 148 -25.50 -74.18 16.92
N SER A 149 -25.03 -73.69 18.09
CA SER A 149 -23.64 -73.53 18.60
C SER A 149 -22.70 -72.41 18.09
N ALA A 150 -21.91 -71.88 19.05
CA ALA A 150 -20.94 -70.79 18.91
C ALA A 150 -19.47 -71.33 19.02
N PRO A 151 -18.48 -70.52 19.42
CA PRO A 151 -17.64 -69.72 18.54
C PRO A 151 -16.24 -70.35 18.31
N ALA A 152 -15.64 -70.09 17.15
CA ALA A 152 -14.23 -70.37 16.91
C ALA A 152 -13.60 -69.26 16.06
N GLU A 153 -12.39 -68.84 16.43
CA GLU A 153 -11.60 -67.90 15.62
C GLU A 153 -11.17 -68.55 14.30
N ASP A 154 -11.28 -67.81 13.19
CA ASP A 154 -10.48 -68.08 12.00
C ASP A 154 -9.81 -66.80 11.51
N ALA A 155 -8.50 -66.89 11.30
CA ALA A 155 -7.62 -65.77 11.03
C ALA A 155 -7.36 -65.67 9.53
N SER A 156 -7.99 -64.69 8.86
CA SER A 156 -7.62 -64.32 7.49
C SER A 156 -7.34 -62.82 7.33
N ARG A 157 -6.19 -62.39 7.86
CA ARG A 157 -5.59 -61.09 7.53
C ARG A 157 -5.25 -61.05 6.03
N ARG A 158 -5.98 -60.26 5.24
CA ARG A 158 -5.52 -59.83 3.91
C ARG A 158 -4.51 -58.68 4.03
N PRO A 159 -3.49 -58.58 3.16
CA PRO A 159 -2.31 -57.76 3.42
C PRO A 159 -2.48 -56.28 3.03
N ASP A 160 -2.58 -55.40 4.02
CA ASP A 160 -2.68 -53.93 3.84
C ASP A 160 -1.30 -53.25 3.58
N GLY A 161 -0.51 -53.82 2.65
CA GLY A 161 0.85 -53.38 2.37
C GLY A 161 0.97 -52.28 1.30
N LYS A 162 0.18 -52.35 0.22
CA LYS A 162 0.43 -51.56 -1.00
C LYS A 162 -0.22 -50.16 -1.03
N LYS A 163 -1.16 -49.87 -0.12
CA LYS A 163 -1.96 -48.64 -0.15
C LYS A 163 -1.33 -47.48 0.63
N THR A 164 -0.69 -47.79 1.75
CA THR A 164 0.00 -46.82 2.63
C THR A 164 1.29 -46.30 2.00
N GLU A 165 2.09 -47.17 1.37
CA GLU A 165 3.34 -46.80 0.72
C GLU A 165 3.12 -45.92 -0.51
N LYS A 166 2.16 -46.27 -1.38
CA LYS A 166 1.73 -45.44 -2.52
C LYS A 166 1.18 -44.08 -2.08
N LYS A 167 0.57 -43.99 -0.89
CA LYS A 167 0.14 -42.71 -0.28
C LYS A 167 1.34 -41.90 0.23
N LYS A 168 2.32 -42.52 0.90
CA LYS A 168 3.56 -41.86 1.36
C LYS A 168 4.38 -41.33 0.18
N LEU A 169 4.50 -42.08 -0.92
CA LEU A 169 5.21 -41.64 -2.13
C LEU A 169 4.51 -40.42 -2.78
N ARG A 170 3.18 -40.45 -2.90
CA ARG A 170 2.39 -39.31 -3.37
C ARG A 170 2.53 -38.09 -2.46
N GLN A 171 2.52 -38.31 -1.14
CA GLN A 171 2.68 -37.23 -0.15
C GLN A 171 4.08 -36.58 -0.22
N ARG A 172 5.15 -37.38 -0.38
CA ARG A 172 6.52 -36.88 -0.60
C ARG A 172 6.61 -36.06 -1.89
N SER A 173 6.07 -36.58 -2.99
CA SER A 173 6.04 -35.86 -4.29
C SER A 173 5.27 -34.53 -4.21
N THR A 174 4.17 -34.45 -3.45
CA THR A 174 3.48 -33.17 -3.22
C THR A 174 4.25 -32.20 -2.31
N ILE A 175 5.07 -32.68 -1.38
CA ILE A 175 5.90 -31.82 -0.52
C ILE A 175 7.06 -31.25 -1.34
N GLU A 176 7.75 -32.07 -2.12
CA GLU A 176 8.83 -31.67 -3.02
C GLU A 176 8.36 -30.62 -4.06
N ALA A 177 7.16 -30.77 -4.60
CA ALA A 177 6.56 -29.79 -5.49
C ALA A 177 6.22 -28.45 -4.80
N LEU A 178 5.87 -28.47 -3.50
CA LEU A 178 5.64 -27.26 -2.71
C LEU A 178 6.98 -26.56 -2.37
N ASP A 179 8.01 -27.32 -2.00
CA ASP A 179 9.35 -26.77 -1.73
C ASP A 179 9.94 -26.10 -2.97
N TYR A 180 9.76 -26.69 -4.16
CA TYR A 180 10.13 -26.07 -5.44
C TYR A 180 9.40 -24.74 -5.69
N LEU A 181 8.09 -24.67 -5.41
CA LEU A 181 7.30 -23.45 -5.55
C LEU A 181 7.74 -22.36 -4.55
N VAL A 182 8.05 -22.74 -3.30
CA VAL A 182 8.57 -21.84 -2.28
C VAL A 182 9.97 -21.32 -2.65
N ALA A 183 10.85 -22.17 -3.19
CA ALA A 183 12.15 -21.76 -3.69
C ALA A 183 12.02 -20.75 -4.86
N LYS A 184 11.16 -21.05 -5.85
CA LYS A 184 10.84 -20.15 -6.97
C LYS A 184 10.28 -18.80 -6.52
N MET A 185 9.42 -18.77 -5.50
CA MET A 185 8.92 -17.50 -4.93
C MET A 185 10.05 -16.70 -4.26
N LYS A 186 10.86 -17.33 -3.41
CA LYS A 186 12.01 -16.68 -2.75
C LYS A 186 13.00 -16.09 -3.77
N GLU A 187 13.32 -16.85 -4.82
CA GLU A 187 14.22 -16.41 -5.89
C GLU A 187 13.62 -15.24 -6.69
N ALA A 188 12.33 -15.30 -7.03
CA ALA A 188 11.62 -14.22 -7.71
C ALA A 188 11.50 -12.95 -6.86
N ASP A 189 11.37 -13.06 -5.53
CA ASP A 189 11.33 -11.92 -4.61
C ASP A 189 12.72 -11.32 -4.39
N ALA A 190 13.77 -12.13 -4.25
CA ALA A 190 15.16 -11.66 -4.22
C ALA A 190 15.53 -10.87 -5.50
N GLN A 191 15.11 -11.34 -6.68
CA GLN A 191 15.30 -10.60 -7.94
C GLN A 191 14.51 -9.27 -7.99
N LYS A 192 13.34 -9.19 -7.33
CA LYS A 192 12.60 -7.92 -7.23
C LYS A 192 13.27 -6.96 -6.27
N ASP A 193 13.86 -7.46 -5.18
CA ASP A 193 14.53 -6.63 -4.18
C ASP A 193 15.84 -6.05 -4.72
N LEU A 194 16.68 -6.86 -5.39
CA LEU A 194 17.85 -6.35 -6.13
C LEU A 194 17.49 -5.24 -7.13
N LYS A 195 16.40 -5.40 -7.89
CA LYS A 195 15.90 -4.37 -8.83
C LYS A 195 15.35 -3.12 -8.14
N LYS A 196 14.86 -3.22 -6.89
CA LYS A 196 14.48 -2.05 -6.08
C LYS A 196 15.72 -1.35 -5.55
N ASP A 197 16.70 -2.10 -5.05
CA ASP A 197 17.93 -1.56 -4.46
C ASP A 197 18.79 -0.85 -5.50
N GLU A 198 18.97 -1.43 -6.69
CA GLU A 198 19.58 -0.72 -7.82
C GLU A 198 18.89 0.62 -8.12
N ARG A 199 17.55 0.65 -8.07
CA ARG A 199 16.76 1.85 -8.36
C ARG A 199 16.87 2.88 -7.22
N CYS A 200 16.91 2.43 -5.97
CA CYS A 200 17.14 3.27 -4.81
C CYS A 200 18.56 3.88 -4.84
N ASN A 201 19.58 3.07 -5.12
CA ASN A 201 20.98 3.52 -5.17
C ASN A 201 21.21 4.52 -6.30
N LYS A 202 20.66 4.27 -7.51
CA LYS A 202 20.67 5.24 -8.63
C LYS A 202 19.97 6.55 -8.26
N ALA A 203 18.85 6.50 -7.53
CA ALA A 203 18.14 7.70 -7.07
C ALA A 203 18.91 8.47 -5.97
N PHE A 204 19.59 7.77 -5.07
CA PHE A 204 20.41 8.38 -4.02
C PHE A 204 21.64 9.08 -4.61
N ALA A 205 22.38 8.42 -5.51
CA ALA A 205 23.55 9.01 -6.18
C ALA A 205 23.19 10.31 -6.94
N LEU A 206 22.08 10.32 -7.67
CA LEU A 206 21.58 11.53 -8.34
C LEU A 206 21.16 12.64 -7.36
N GLN A 207 20.68 12.28 -6.16
CA GLN A 207 20.33 13.25 -5.13
C GLN A 207 21.58 13.85 -4.48
N GLU A 208 22.61 13.03 -4.22
CA GLU A 208 23.90 13.46 -3.68
C GLU A 208 24.64 14.39 -4.65
N GLU A 209 24.72 14.02 -5.93
CA GLU A 209 25.27 14.86 -7.00
C GLU A 209 24.52 16.20 -7.10
N LYS A 210 23.19 16.18 -7.05
CA LYS A 210 22.38 17.41 -7.07
C LYS A 210 22.66 18.30 -5.85
N ILE A 211 22.77 17.73 -4.65
CA ILE A 211 23.09 18.49 -3.43
C ILE A 211 24.48 19.12 -3.57
N LYS A 212 25.46 18.38 -4.09
CA LYS A 212 26.81 18.90 -4.33
C LYS A 212 26.80 20.10 -5.28
N LEU A 213 26.11 19.99 -6.42
CA LEU A 213 25.96 21.10 -7.38
C LEU A 213 25.20 22.30 -6.81
N GLU A 214 24.25 22.08 -5.89
CA GLU A 214 23.50 23.15 -5.23
C GLU A 214 24.34 23.88 -4.17
N ILE A 215 25.21 23.16 -3.44
CA ILE A 215 26.24 23.73 -2.55
C ILE A 215 27.26 24.53 -3.35
N GLU A 216 27.87 23.94 -4.38
CA GLU A 216 28.87 24.59 -5.24
C GLU A 216 28.33 25.86 -5.90
N LYS A 217 27.06 25.84 -6.35
CA LYS A 217 26.38 27.03 -6.85
C LYS A 217 26.18 28.10 -5.79
N PHE A 218 25.83 27.73 -4.56
CA PHE A 218 25.66 28.68 -3.45
C PHE A 218 27.00 29.29 -3.01
N ASP A 219 28.05 28.47 -2.97
CA ASP A 219 29.43 28.91 -2.71
C ASP A 219 29.91 29.90 -3.78
N PHE A 220 29.72 29.59 -5.07
CA PHE A 220 30.03 30.49 -6.18
C PHE A 220 29.22 31.80 -6.14
N GLN A 221 27.95 31.76 -5.72
CA GLN A 221 27.13 32.95 -5.51
C GLN A 221 27.65 33.81 -4.34
N ARG A 222 28.05 33.17 -3.23
CA ARG A 222 28.71 33.85 -2.11
C ARG A 222 30.03 34.49 -2.55
N GLU A 223 30.83 33.77 -3.34
CA GLU A 223 32.14 34.26 -3.80
C GLU A 223 32.02 35.51 -4.67
N GLN A 224 31.07 35.54 -5.61
CA GLN A 224 30.78 36.74 -6.42
C GLN A 224 30.26 37.91 -5.59
N GLU A 225 29.41 37.66 -4.59
CA GLU A 225 28.88 38.74 -3.75
C GLU A 225 29.95 39.32 -2.82
N GLU A 226 30.82 38.46 -2.29
CA GLU A 226 32.00 38.90 -1.57
C GLU A 226 32.98 39.67 -2.46
N GLU A 227 33.21 39.26 -3.71
CA GLU A 227 34.02 39.99 -4.69
C GLU A 227 33.42 41.37 -5.00
N ARG A 228 32.09 41.48 -5.17
CA ARG A 228 31.40 42.78 -5.30
C ARG A 228 31.60 43.67 -4.08
N ILE A 229 31.52 43.11 -2.87
CA ILE A 229 31.72 43.88 -1.64
C ILE A 229 33.18 44.34 -1.51
N LEU A 230 34.15 43.49 -1.86
CA LEU A 230 35.58 43.83 -1.84
C LEU A 230 35.98 44.88 -2.88
N THR A 231 35.27 44.95 -4.02
CA THR A 231 35.54 45.90 -5.11
C THR A 231 34.68 47.17 -5.06
N LEU A 232 33.80 47.30 -4.05
CA LEU A 232 32.92 48.45 -3.88
C LEU A 232 33.71 49.71 -3.47
N ASP A 233 33.61 50.78 -4.26
CA ASP A 233 34.17 52.09 -3.93
C ASP A 233 33.37 52.76 -2.80
N LEU A 234 34.09 53.17 -1.75
CA LEU A 234 33.55 53.78 -0.54
C LEU A 234 33.66 55.32 -0.54
N SER A 235 34.42 55.90 -1.47
CA SER A 235 34.74 57.34 -1.49
C SER A 235 33.51 58.27 -1.63
N ASN A 236 32.42 57.75 -2.20
CA ASN A 236 31.18 58.47 -2.46
C ASN A 236 30.02 58.05 -1.52
N MET A 237 30.32 57.38 -0.41
CA MET A 237 29.32 56.86 0.53
C MET A 237 29.17 57.74 1.78
N THR A 238 27.99 57.69 2.41
CA THR A 238 27.80 58.33 3.73
C THR A 238 28.64 57.61 4.78
N TYR A 239 29.22 58.36 5.73
CA TYR A 239 30.10 57.84 6.79
C TYR A 239 29.60 56.56 7.48
N ARG A 240 28.30 56.49 7.79
CA ARG A 240 27.68 55.32 8.45
C ARG A 240 27.60 54.08 7.56
N LEU A 241 27.50 54.27 6.24
CA LEU A 241 27.48 53.19 5.25
C LEU A 241 28.91 52.76 4.87
N GLN A 242 29.85 53.72 4.80
CA GLN A 242 31.28 53.46 4.66
C GLN A 242 31.76 52.48 5.76
N GLN A 243 31.58 52.82 7.04
CA GLN A 243 32.01 51.95 8.15
C GLN A 243 31.35 50.56 8.15
N TYR A 244 30.13 50.45 7.63
CA TYR A 244 29.47 49.15 7.47
C TYR A 244 30.19 48.27 6.44
N TYR A 245 30.56 48.84 5.29
CA TYR A 245 31.25 48.10 4.24
C TYR A 245 32.73 47.88 4.53
N GLU A 246 33.45 48.81 5.16
CA GLU A 246 34.83 48.59 5.64
C GLU A 246 34.90 47.35 6.54
N LYS A 247 34.06 47.31 7.59
CA LYS A 247 33.95 46.14 8.46
C LYS A 247 33.56 44.87 7.69
N ARG A 248 32.69 44.99 6.68
CA ARG A 248 32.27 43.85 5.85
C ARG A 248 33.40 43.31 4.98
N GLN A 249 34.25 44.18 4.45
CA GLN A 249 35.45 43.83 3.69
C GLN A 249 36.46 43.12 4.61
N ASP A 250 36.70 43.63 5.83
CA ASP A 250 37.55 42.97 6.83
C ASP A 250 37.02 41.57 7.21
N GLU A 251 35.71 41.43 7.46
CA GLU A 251 35.03 40.15 7.73
C GLU A 251 35.19 39.14 6.56
N ILE A 252 35.34 39.61 5.32
CA ILE A 252 35.58 38.76 4.14
C ILE A 252 37.07 38.42 4.03
N PHE A 253 37.95 39.42 4.19
CA PHE A 253 39.41 39.22 4.14
C PHE A 253 39.89 38.23 5.20
N ALA A 254 39.47 38.36 6.46
CA ALA A 254 39.84 37.42 7.52
C ALA A 254 39.41 35.98 7.19
N ARG A 255 38.19 35.80 6.65
CA ARG A 255 37.68 34.47 6.25
C ARG A 255 38.40 33.87 5.04
N ARG A 256 38.92 34.68 4.12
CA ARG A 256 39.66 34.21 2.92
C ARG A 256 41.16 34.04 3.16
N CYS A 257 41.76 34.88 4.01
CA CYS A 257 43.20 34.89 4.27
C CYS A 257 43.61 34.13 5.55
N GLY A 258 42.66 33.70 6.39
CA GLY A 258 42.92 32.85 7.54
C GLY A 258 43.75 33.51 8.65
N CYS A 259 43.58 34.83 8.82
CA CYS A 259 44.22 35.65 9.84
C CYS A 259 43.24 35.97 10.99
#